data_AF-A0A957W1K3-F1
#
_entry.id   AF-A0A957W1K3-F1
#
_cell.length_a   1.000
_cell.length_b   1.000
_cell.length_c   1.000
_cell.angle_alpha   90.00
_cell.angle_beta   90.00
_cell.angle_gamma   90.00
#
_symmetry.space_group_name_H-M   'P 1'
#
loop_
_entity.id
_entity.type
_entity.pdbx_description
1 polymer ?
#
loop_
_entity_poly.entity_id
_entity_poly.type
_entity_poly.pdbx_seq_one_letter_code
_entity_poly.pdbx_strand_id
1 'polypeptide(L)'
;MTHLSKYVDYLPTVLWSQERDPSQLLGRSLRIFEKILTGISDGVSPYPDEDVYISLEEIIDDLPNLFHPWRTPAPYLPWLASWVALTLRQNWSEYQKRKLIADIVTIYQQRGLKTSLQTFLDIYAVSQVKPRIAIDDGEAIFRAAFTADGRAQLHAVAYSHTVSLHAENLGVLLHPTAVAVDKQNYYIVADKGGLENLRDGQKKSWLPALWRVSSTGEIEYISGTPLPKPNPIHIGQPLTTPAAIVIDEQDRCYVLDIGPETTIWTGTDLVDAPKSGIYRFVRTASTPTRYQISTVIDQSKQEGQPTLPAIHPVDMVLHPSGHFIVLDRGGHNSANPKIFIVREDGRGVIEIVLDKTLIREPTALALESDRSVIIADAGQQNFLGNLVRPYPAEELAKFAPDLVRAEFDPDDFQSEWTITPLFKGKLDPLDNPLVFPTGLVFEMPKSLLVCDTGLKTGFMDGDASNRLMAEQAAVYRVNLTDPPTITRIISDKKLVHPTKITFDRDKNLLITDRGDNFSRGIEVEWRARLNEFGVIVHFSNQRFIESQERNQVRGGIASVVEEHKPAHTAWWLEF
;
A
#
# COMPACT_ATOMS: atom_id res chain seq x y z
N MET A 1 41.93 56.69 22.85
CA MET A 1 41.78 56.36 24.29
C MET A 1 41.66 54.85 24.39
N THR A 2 42.52 54.20 25.17
CA THR A 2 42.50 52.75 25.39
C THR A 2 41.30 52.40 26.27
N HIS A 3 40.26 51.79 25.68
CA HIS A 3 39.13 51.25 26.45
C HIS A 3 39.64 50.22 27.48
N LEU A 4 39.25 50.38 28.75
CA LEU A 4 39.48 49.41 29.83
C LEU A 4 38.47 48.26 29.74
N SER A 5 38.77 47.13 30.38
CA SER A 5 37.85 45.97 30.44
C SER A 5 36.56 46.30 31.19
N LYS A 6 35.41 45.84 30.70
CA LYS A 6 34.12 45.94 31.40
C LYS A 6 34.07 45.08 32.66
N TYR A 7 34.96 44.09 32.78
CA TYR A 7 35.02 43.23 33.96
C TYR A 7 35.39 43.98 35.23
N VAL A 8 36.02 45.15 35.12
CA VAL A 8 36.30 46.03 36.26
C VAL A 8 35.00 46.40 36.98
N ASP A 9 33.90 46.60 36.25
CA ASP A 9 32.59 47.00 36.80
C ASP A 9 31.97 45.92 37.71
N TYR A 10 32.46 44.67 37.65
CA TYR A 10 32.03 43.55 38.49
C TYR A 10 32.96 43.30 39.69
N LEU A 11 34.04 44.06 39.84
CA LEU A 11 34.97 43.96 40.96
C LEU A 11 34.59 44.90 42.12
N PRO A 12 35.07 44.65 43.35
CA PRO A 12 34.89 45.58 44.46
C PRO A 12 35.41 47.00 44.13
N THR A 13 34.68 48.02 44.56
CA THR A 13 34.93 49.45 44.25
C THR A 13 36.33 49.95 44.65
N VAL A 14 37.00 49.30 45.61
CA VAL A 14 38.39 49.59 45.99
C VAL A 14 39.39 49.32 44.84
N LEU A 15 38.98 48.59 43.80
CA LEU A 15 39.78 48.26 42.62
C LEU A 15 39.44 49.13 41.39
N TRP A 16 38.53 50.11 41.51
CA TRP A 16 38.13 51.03 40.43
C TRP A 16 38.93 52.36 40.56
N SER A 17 39.59 52.88 39.50
CA SER A 17 40.59 53.96 39.68
C SER A 17 40.66 55.15 38.73
N GLN A 18 41.47 56.15 39.13
CA GLN A 18 41.83 57.38 38.41
C GLN A 18 43.23 57.35 37.74
N GLU A 19 43.48 58.31 36.84
CA GLU A 19 44.45 58.33 35.72
C GLU A 19 45.94 57.97 35.93
N ARG A 20 46.44 57.66 37.13
CA ARG A 20 47.83 57.20 37.37
C ARG A 20 47.93 55.88 38.15
N ASP A 21 46.87 55.09 38.12
CA ASP A 21 46.66 53.99 39.07
C ASP A 21 47.01 52.59 38.51
N PRO A 22 47.70 51.72 39.28
CA PRO A 22 47.95 50.31 38.94
C PRO A 22 46.70 49.48 38.62
N SER A 23 45.48 49.95 38.88
CA SER A 23 44.26 49.29 38.39
C SER A 23 43.89 49.64 36.94
N GLN A 24 44.58 50.58 36.28
CA GLN A 24 44.65 50.58 34.81
C GLN A 24 45.45 49.38 34.29
N LEU A 25 46.48 48.93 35.01
CA LEU A 25 47.16 47.68 34.67
C LEU A 25 46.19 46.52 34.86
N LEU A 26 45.46 46.45 35.97
CA LEU A 26 44.42 45.43 36.18
C LEU A 26 43.35 45.45 35.08
N GLY A 27 42.75 46.60 34.77
CA GLY A 27 41.73 46.72 33.72
C GLY A 27 42.25 46.42 32.32
N ARG A 28 43.53 46.67 32.04
CA ARG A 28 44.19 46.24 30.78
C ARG A 28 44.50 44.74 30.79
N SER A 29 44.93 44.18 31.91
CA SER A 29 45.16 42.73 32.07
C SER A 29 43.86 41.94 31.95
N LEU A 30 42.77 42.44 32.53
CA LEU A 30 41.44 41.82 32.45
C LEU A 30 40.88 41.80 31.03
N ARG A 31 41.32 42.69 30.13
CA ARG A 31 40.90 42.62 28.72
C ARG A 31 41.32 41.33 28.03
N ILE A 32 42.41 40.70 28.47
CA ILE A 32 42.81 39.37 27.95
C ILE A 32 41.75 38.34 28.32
N PHE A 33 41.30 38.35 29.58
CA PHE A 33 40.26 37.44 30.06
C PHE A 33 38.90 37.75 29.46
N GLU A 34 38.51 39.02 29.34
CA GLU A 34 37.24 39.42 28.70
C GLU A 34 37.21 39.05 27.22
N LYS A 35 38.33 39.22 26.50
CA LYS A 35 38.46 38.76 25.11
C LYS A 35 38.20 37.26 25.01
N ILE A 36 38.80 36.46 25.89
CA ILE A 36 38.69 34.99 25.87
C ILE A 36 37.30 34.52 26.34
N LEU A 37 36.79 35.09 27.43
CA LEU A 37 35.59 34.58 28.09
C LEU A 37 34.31 35.05 27.40
N THR A 38 34.14 36.36 27.15
CA THR A 38 32.88 36.93 26.63
C THR A 38 33.04 37.62 25.26
N GLY A 39 34.27 37.68 24.73
CA GLY A 39 34.54 38.27 23.42
C GLY A 39 34.73 39.79 23.46
N ILE A 40 35.68 40.28 22.66
CA ILE A 40 35.86 41.72 22.37
C ILE A 40 36.07 41.88 20.87
N SER A 41 35.30 42.74 20.20
CA SER A 41 35.44 43.03 18.77
C SER A 41 36.51 44.10 18.52
N ASP A 42 37.78 43.75 18.71
CA ASP A 42 38.93 44.66 18.54
C ASP A 42 39.86 44.31 17.36
N GLY A 43 39.47 43.32 16.53
CA GLY A 43 40.23 42.90 15.35
C GLY A 43 41.54 42.17 15.67
N VAL A 44 41.81 41.87 16.94
CA VAL A 44 42.99 41.12 17.40
C VAL A 44 42.57 39.69 17.73
N SER A 45 43.20 38.69 17.09
CA SER A 45 43.02 37.30 17.46
C SER A 45 43.95 36.93 18.63
N PRO A 46 43.46 36.23 19.67
CA PRO A 46 44.31 35.67 20.73
C PRO A 46 45.20 34.53 20.21
N TYR A 47 44.94 33.98 19.02
CA TYR A 47 45.73 32.93 18.39
C TYR A 47 46.40 33.44 17.10
N PRO A 48 47.73 33.30 16.95
CA PRO A 48 48.48 33.87 15.82
C PRO A 48 48.05 33.34 14.44
N ASP A 49 47.49 32.14 14.38
CA ASP A 49 47.19 31.41 13.15
C ASP A 49 45.68 31.30 12.84
N GLU A 50 44.82 31.98 13.61
CA GLU A 50 43.36 31.95 13.42
C GLU A 50 42.80 33.35 13.16
N ASP A 51 42.20 33.55 11.99
CA ASP A 51 41.58 34.83 11.59
C ASP A 51 40.28 35.14 12.34
N VAL A 52 39.67 34.13 12.99
CA VAL A 52 38.39 34.25 13.69
C VAL A 52 38.47 33.53 15.04
N TYR A 53 38.28 34.29 16.12
CA TYR A 53 38.18 33.77 17.47
C TYR A 53 36.73 33.86 17.99
N ILE A 54 36.20 32.73 18.46
CA ILE A 54 34.89 32.62 19.10
C ILE A 54 35.11 32.59 20.61
N SER A 55 34.40 33.46 21.35
CA SER A 55 34.53 33.52 22.82
C SER A 55 34.00 32.27 23.51
N LEU A 56 34.45 32.00 24.74
CA LEU A 56 33.94 30.85 25.50
C LEU A 56 32.44 30.94 25.80
N GLU A 57 31.91 32.14 26.06
CA GLU A 57 30.47 32.39 26.23
C GLU A 57 29.72 32.02 24.96
N GLU A 58 30.18 32.46 23.78
CA GLU A 58 29.57 32.13 22.50
C GLU A 58 29.66 30.62 22.18
N ILE A 59 30.78 29.96 22.53
CA ILE A 59 30.90 28.50 22.44
C ILE A 59 29.87 27.80 23.34
N ILE A 60 29.70 28.28 24.58
CA ILE A 60 28.74 27.72 25.55
C ILE A 60 27.31 27.94 25.06
N ASP A 61 27.01 29.11 24.53
CA ASP A 61 25.69 29.47 23.99
C ASP A 61 25.31 28.64 22.76
N ASP A 62 26.31 28.17 21.98
CA ASP A 62 26.08 27.30 20.82
C ASP A 62 25.95 25.81 21.18
N LEU A 63 26.32 25.38 22.40
CA LEU A 63 26.27 23.96 22.82
C LEU A 63 24.92 23.28 22.54
N PRO A 64 23.74 23.89 22.79
CA PRO A 64 22.45 23.26 22.48
C PRO A 64 22.29 22.87 20.99
N ASN A 65 22.93 23.60 20.07
CA ASN A 65 22.87 23.29 18.64
C ASN A 65 23.66 22.02 18.29
N LEU A 66 24.66 21.63 19.07
CA LEU A 66 25.40 20.36 18.94
C LEU A 66 24.59 19.13 19.36
N PHE A 67 23.51 19.32 20.14
CA PHE A 67 22.58 18.25 20.52
C PHE A 67 21.34 18.20 19.62
N HIS A 68 21.11 19.22 18.78
CA HIS A 68 19.97 19.28 17.89
C HIS A 68 20.31 18.65 16.52
N PRO A 69 19.73 17.50 16.13
CA PRO A 69 20.15 16.77 14.93
C PRO A 69 20.03 17.55 13.63
N TRP A 70 19.18 18.59 13.56
CA TRP A 70 19.04 19.46 12.39
C TRP A 70 19.92 20.71 12.38
N ARG A 71 20.65 21.00 13.47
CA ARG A 71 21.52 22.18 13.59
C ARG A 71 22.99 21.82 13.78
N THR A 72 23.27 20.66 14.38
CA THR A 72 24.62 20.13 14.57
C THR A 72 25.41 20.11 13.26
N PRO A 73 26.68 20.55 13.21
CA PRO A 73 27.46 20.45 11.97
C PRO A 73 27.62 18.98 11.53
N ALA A 74 27.57 18.71 10.22
CA ALA A 74 27.55 17.34 9.68
C ALA A 74 28.68 16.41 10.19
N PRO A 75 29.93 16.88 10.40
CA PRO A 75 31.00 16.06 10.97
C PRO A 75 30.75 15.56 12.39
N TYR A 76 29.89 16.22 13.18
CA TYR A 76 29.55 15.84 14.56
C TYR A 76 28.38 14.84 14.65
N LEU A 77 27.72 14.51 13.52
CA LEU A 77 26.61 13.55 13.53
C LEU A 77 27.00 12.16 14.05
N PRO A 78 28.18 11.58 13.74
CA PRO A 78 28.59 10.30 14.32
C PRO A 78 28.75 10.38 15.85
N TRP A 79 29.27 11.50 16.36
CA TRP A 79 29.36 11.72 17.81
C TRP A 79 27.96 11.77 18.43
N LEU A 80 27.05 12.57 17.87
CA LEU A 80 25.68 12.67 18.36
C LEU A 80 24.94 11.32 18.31
N ALA A 81 25.11 10.55 17.24
CA ALA A 81 24.54 9.21 17.10
C ALA A 81 25.05 8.23 18.18
N SER A 82 26.30 8.37 18.62
CA SER A 82 26.87 7.52 19.67
C SER A 82 26.17 7.69 21.03
N TRP A 83 25.66 8.89 21.34
CA TRP A 83 24.90 9.15 22.58
C TRP A 83 23.59 8.39 22.64
N VAL A 84 23.01 8.10 21.49
CA VAL A 84 21.72 7.38 21.35
C VAL A 84 21.93 5.94 20.89
N ALA A 85 23.15 5.40 21.05
CA ALA A 85 23.51 4.05 20.64
C ALA A 85 23.09 3.70 19.19
N LEU A 86 23.28 4.65 18.27
CA LEU A 86 22.97 4.50 16.86
C LEU A 86 24.27 4.41 16.03
N THR A 87 24.39 3.36 15.22
CA THR A 87 25.47 3.24 14.24
C THR A 87 24.99 3.78 12.89
N LEU A 88 25.60 4.87 12.43
CA LEU A 88 25.28 5.48 11.13
C LEU A 88 25.95 4.72 9.99
N ARG A 89 25.19 4.45 8.93
CA ARG A 89 25.74 3.91 7.70
C ARG A 89 26.49 4.99 6.92
N GLN A 90 27.66 4.65 6.38
CA GLN A 90 28.49 5.61 5.66
C GLN A 90 27.80 6.15 4.40
N ASN A 91 27.15 5.26 3.65
CA ASN A 91 26.47 5.57 2.38
C ASN A 91 25.15 6.32 2.52
N TRP A 92 24.69 6.63 3.74
CA TRP A 92 23.50 7.45 3.93
C TRP A 92 23.78 8.93 3.72
N SER A 93 22.81 9.61 3.12
CA SER A 93 22.83 11.06 2.98
C SER A 93 22.82 11.73 4.35
N GLU A 94 23.28 12.98 4.40
CA GLU A 94 23.24 13.78 5.63
C GLU A 94 21.80 13.87 6.17
N TYR A 95 20.82 14.09 5.29
CA TYR A 95 19.42 14.13 5.66
C TYR A 95 18.94 12.83 6.33
N GLN A 96 19.29 11.66 5.77
CA GLN A 96 18.96 10.36 6.37
C GLN A 96 19.59 10.20 7.75
N LYS A 97 20.86 10.58 7.90
CA LYS A 97 21.57 10.53 9.20
C LYS A 97 20.87 11.42 10.22
N ARG A 98 20.58 12.67 9.89
CA ARG A 98 19.90 13.63 10.78
C ARG A 98 18.50 13.17 11.17
N LYS A 99 17.71 12.73 10.18
CA LYS A 99 16.35 12.24 10.40
C LYS A 99 16.36 11.03 11.34
N LEU A 100 17.24 10.05 11.10
CA LEU A 100 17.27 8.88 11.97
C LEU A 100 17.69 9.24 13.39
N ILE A 101 18.73 10.08 13.58
CA ILE A 101 19.14 10.52 14.93
C ILE A 101 17.96 11.21 15.64
N ALA A 102 17.17 12.03 14.94
CA ALA A 102 16.01 12.70 15.52
C ALA A 102 14.90 11.72 15.95
N ASP A 103 14.70 10.63 15.21
CA ASP A 103 13.60 9.70 15.41
C ASP A 103 13.98 8.47 16.28
N ILE A 104 15.28 8.14 16.40
CA ILE A 104 15.75 6.83 16.91
C ILE A 104 15.33 6.53 18.34
N VAL A 105 15.27 7.54 19.22
CA VAL A 105 14.85 7.33 20.62
C VAL A 105 13.40 6.86 20.68
N THR A 106 12.51 7.48 19.91
CA THR A 106 11.11 7.08 19.80
C THR A 106 10.99 5.68 19.18
N ILE A 107 11.79 5.40 18.14
CA ILE A 107 11.83 4.08 17.51
C ILE A 107 12.24 3.00 18.52
N TYR A 108 13.27 3.26 19.35
CA TYR A 108 13.73 2.32 20.37
C TYR A 108 12.71 2.09 21.48
N GLN A 109 11.96 3.13 21.89
CA GLN A 109 10.87 2.99 22.87
C GLN A 109 9.74 2.08 22.37
N GLN A 110 9.55 2.01 21.05
CA GLN A 110 8.52 1.19 20.41
C GLN A 110 9.08 -0.09 19.79
N ARG A 111 10.35 -0.44 20.04
CA ARG A 111 11.02 -1.58 19.42
C ARG A 111 10.20 -2.85 19.62
N GLY A 112 10.10 -3.64 18.55
CA GLY A 112 9.28 -4.85 18.54
C GLY A 112 7.80 -4.62 18.22
N LEU A 113 7.39 -3.38 17.93
CA LEU A 113 6.08 -3.07 17.32
C LEU A 113 6.24 -2.86 15.80
N LYS A 114 5.23 -3.27 15.02
CA LYS A 114 5.15 -3.00 13.57
C LYS A 114 5.37 -1.52 13.25
N THR A 115 4.79 -0.62 14.05
CA THR A 115 4.90 0.84 13.86
C THR A 115 6.34 1.34 13.97
N SER A 116 7.13 0.81 14.92
CA SER A 116 8.55 1.14 15.06
C SER A 116 9.37 0.69 13.86
N LEU A 117 9.11 -0.52 13.37
CA LEU A 117 9.77 -1.08 12.20
C LEU A 117 9.43 -0.27 10.95
N GLN A 118 8.16 0.09 10.74
CA GLN A 118 7.75 0.99 9.66
C GLN A 118 8.46 2.35 9.75
N THR A 119 8.50 2.95 10.95
CA THR A 119 9.14 4.27 11.16
C THR A 119 10.64 4.22 10.90
N PHE A 120 11.33 3.12 11.25
CA PHE A 120 12.73 2.94 10.88
C PHE A 120 12.87 2.82 9.35
N LEU A 121 12.07 1.97 8.72
CA LEU A 121 12.15 1.71 7.28
C LEU A 121 11.80 2.94 6.44
N ASP A 122 11.04 3.89 6.99
CA ASP A 122 10.75 5.19 6.35
C ASP A 122 12.00 6.02 6.04
N ILE A 123 13.15 5.72 6.65
CA ILE A 123 14.43 6.34 6.28
C ILE A 123 14.84 6.03 4.83
N TYR A 124 14.37 4.92 4.27
CA TYR A 124 14.60 4.55 2.87
C TYR A 124 13.67 5.32 1.93
N ALA A 125 12.51 5.79 2.39
CA ALA A 125 11.58 6.58 1.57
C ALA A 125 12.12 7.99 1.25
N VAL A 126 13.08 8.49 2.03
CA VAL A 126 13.75 9.79 1.82
C VAL A 126 15.12 9.66 1.13
N SER A 127 15.51 8.44 0.74
CA SER A 127 16.70 8.20 -0.08
C SER A 127 16.47 8.64 -1.53
N GLN A 128 17.52 8.65 -2.36
CA GLN A 128 17.33 8.81 -3.82
C GLN A 128 16.66 7.58 -4.46
N VAL A 129 16.95 6.40 -3.92
CA VAL A 129 16.45 5.08 -4.38
C VAL A 129 14.93 4.93 -4.19
N LYS A 130 14.40 5.36 -3.04
CA LYS A 130 12.98 5.28 -2.64
C LYS A 130 12.30 3.95 -3.01
N PRO A 131 12.72 2.81 -2.44
CA PRO A 131 12.00 1.56 -2.60
C PRO A 131 10.59 1.66 -1.99
N ARG A 132 9.65 0.93 -2.57
CA ARG A 132 8.40 0.59 -1.92
C ARG A 132 8.69 -0.55 -0.94
N ILE A 133 8.38 -0.32 0.32
CA ILE A 133 8.54 -1.31 1.40
C ILE A 133 7.17 -1.52 2.04
N ALA A 134 6.70 -2.76 2.08
CA ALA A 134 5.46 -3.14 2.75
C ALA A 134 5.74 -4.27 3.76
N ILE A 135 5.00 -4.27 4.87
CA ILE A 135 5.07 -5.31 5.91
C ILE A 135 3.74 -6.05 5.90
N ASP A 136 3.80 -7.33 5.57
CA ASP A 136 2.65 -8.22 5.52
C ASP A 136 2.64 -9.16 6.73
N ASP A 137 1.90 -8.78 7.75
CA ASP A 137 1.70 -9.53 9.00
C ASP A 137 0.31 -10.16 9.09
N GLY A 138 -0.39 -10.30 7.95
CA GLY A 138 -1.71 -10.90 7.90
C GLY A 138 -2.87 -9.95 8.21
N GLU A 139 -2.66 -8.64 8.34
CA GLU A 139 -3.79 -7.69 8.29
C GLU A 139 -4.56 -7.87 6.96
N ALA A 140 -5.84 -8.23 7.05
CA ALA A 140 -6.61 -8.73 5.90
C ALA A 140 -7.81 -7.85 5.55
N ILE A 141 -8.44 -7.25 6.57
CA ILE A 141 -9.57 -6.33 6.41
C ILE A 141 -9.32 -5.08 7.23
N PHE A 142 -9.44 -3.92 6.61
CA PHE A 142 -9.31 -2.62 7.25
C PHE A 142 -10.62 -1.86 7.21
N ARG A 143 -10.92 -1.17 8.31
CA ARG A 143 -11.89 -0.09 8.36
C ARG A 143 -11.15 1.25 8.38
N ALA A 144 -11.58 2.19 7.58
CA ALA A 144 -11.12 3.57 7.60
C ALA A 144 -12.22 4.50 8.11
N ALA A 145 -11.93 5.20 9.21
CA ALA A 145 -12.78 6.27 9.72
C ALA A 145 -12.32 7.61 9.16
N PHE A 146 -13.25 8.40 8.63
CA PHE A 146 -12.95 9.75 8.15
C PHE A 146 -12.80 10.71 9.33
N THR A 147 -11.76 11.52 9.25
CA THR A 147 -11.48 12.62 10.17
C THR A 147 -12.05 13.93 9.62
N ALA A 148 -12.16 14.96 10.47
CA ALA A 148 -12.79 16.23 10.11
C ALA A 148 -12.09 16.98 8.96
N ASP A 149 -10.80 16.69 8.69
CA ASP A 149 -10.05 17.30 7.58
C ASP A 149 -10.23 16.54 6.24
N GLY A 150 -11.08 15.52 6.22
CA GLY A 150 -11.35 14.70 5.03
C GLY A 150 -10.34 13.58 4.78
N ARG A 151 -9.32 13.39 5.64
CA ARG A 151 -8.45 12.21 5.63
C ARG A 151 -9.11 11.02 6.31
N ALA A 152 -8.58 9.83 6.10
CA ALA A 152 -9.03 8.60 6.74
C ALA A 152 -7.89 7.90 7.49
N GLN A 153 -8.20 7.36 8.66
CA GLN A 153 -7.27 6.57 9.48
C GLN A 153 -7.61 5.08 9.38
N LEU A 154 -6.60 4.23 9.13
CA LEU A 154 -6.83 2.79 8.94
C LEU A 154 -6.71 1.99 10.25
N HIS A 155 -7.71 1.16 10.48
CA HIS A 155 -7.78 0.19 11.57
C HIS A 155 -7.98 -1.20 10.98
N ALA A 156 -7.04 -2.11 11.21
CA ALA A 156 -7.26 -3.51 10.90
C ALA A 156 -8.36 -4.05 11.81
N VAL A 157 -9.36 -4.69 11.23
CA VAL A 157 -10.47 -5.30 11.95
C VAL A 157 -10.41 -6.82 11.89
N ALA A 158 -9.87 -7.41 10.82
CA ALA A 158 -9.68 -8.86 10.73
C ALA A 158 -8.29 -9.22 10.18
N TYR A 159 -7.81 -10.37 10.61
CA TYR A 159 -6.47 -10.88 10.34
C TYR A 159 -6.54 -12.28 9.74
N SER A 160 -5.58 -12.58 8.88
CA SER A 160 -5.33 -13.93 8.40
C SER A 160 -4.83 -14.80 9.54
N HIS A 161 -5.28 -16.06 9.56
CA HIS A 161 -4.74 -17.05 10.49
C HIS A 161 -5.06 -18.46 10.00
N THR A 162 -4.43 -19.45 10.63
CA THR A 162 -4.74 -20.86 10.43
C THR A 162 -5.36 -21.44 11.69
N VAL A 163 -6.44 -22.20 11.52
CA VAL A 163 -6.99 -23.06 12.57
C VAL A 163 -6.60 -24.51 12.27
N SER A 164 -5.76 -25.09 13.13
CA SER A 164 -5.37 -26.49 13.06
C SER A 164 -6.34 -27.37 13.87
N LEU A 165 -7.05 -28.23 13.16
CA LEU A 165 -7.89 -29.28 13.73
C LEU A 165 -7.19 -30.63 13.50
N HIS A 166 -7.41 -31.63 14.37
CA HIS A 166 -6.68 -32.90 14.39
C HIS A 166 -6.58 -33.65 13.04
N ALA A 167 -7.40 -33.31 12.05
CA ALA A 167 -7.36 -33.87 10.70
C ALA A 167 -7.26 -32.83 9.56
N GLU A 168 -7.43 -31.52 9.82
CA GLU A 168 -7.59 -30.49 8.79
C GLU A 168 -7.03 -29.14 9.25
N ASN A 169 -6.28 -28.46 8.39
CA ASN A 169 -5.89 -27.07 8.59
C ASN A 169 -6.77 -26.18 7.72
N LEU A 170 -7.39 -25.17 8.33
CA LEU A 170 -8.22 -24.20 7.63
C LEU A 170 -7.55 -22.83 7.67
N GLY A 171 -7.26 -22.29 6.49
CA GLY A 171 -6.78 -20.93 6.33
C GLY A 171 -7.98 -19.98 6.34
N VAL A 172 -7.89 -18.93 7.16
CA VAL A 172 -8.92 -17.91 7.30
C VAL A 172 -8.35 -16.60 6.77
N LEU A 173 -9.05 -15.97 5.83
CA LEU A 173 -8.70 -14.66 5.27
C LEU A 173 -7.23 -14.55 4.81
N LEU A 174 -6.69 -15.61 4.19
CA LEU A 174 -5.31 -15.61 3.71
C LEU A 174 -5.11 -14.57 2.62
N HIS A 175 -5.97 -14.57 1.61
CA HIS A 175 -5.91 -13.66 0.48
C HIS A 175 -7.31 -13.16 0.07
N PRO A 176 -7.90 -12.22 0.83
CA PRO A 176 -9.18 -11.62 0.48
C PRO A 176 -9.13 -10.88 -0.85
N THR A 177 -9.98 -11.28 -1.80
CA THR A 177 -10.03 -10.69 -3.15
C THR A 177 -11.19 -9.74 -3.35
N ALA A 178 -12.30 -9.95 -2.62
CA ALA A 178 -13.47 -9.09 -2.72
C ALA A 178 -14.27 -9.08 -1.42
N VAL A 179 -15.06 -8.02 -1.25
CA VAL A 179 -15.96 -7.87 -0.11
C VAL A 179 -17.26 -7.17 -0.50
N ALA A 180 -18.36 -7.61 0.11
CA ALA A 180 -19.65 -6.92 0.11
C ALA A 180 -20.22 -6.90 1.53
N VAL A 181 -21.21 -6.04 1.79
CA VAL A 181 -21.77 -5.83 3.14
C VAL A 181 -23.25 -6.19 3.15
N ASP A 182 -23.65 -7.14 4.01
CA ASP A 182 -25.05 -7.56 4.16
C ASP A 182 -25.89 -6.49 4.89
N LYS A 183 -27.21 -6.67 4.98
CA LYS A 183 -28.09 -5.73 5.70
C LYS A 183 -27.83 -5.67 7.20
N GLN A 184 -27.23 -6.69 7.79
CA GLN A 184 -26.89 -6.74 9.22
C GLN A 184 -25.47 -6.21 9.49
N ASN A 185 -24.83 -5.59 8.50
CA ASN A 185 -23.49 -5.02 8.59
C ASN A 185 -22.37 -6.06 8.79
N TYR A 186 -22.59 -7.31 8.36
CA TYR A 186 -21.52 -8.29 8.24
C TYR A 186 -20.86 -8.16 6.87
N TYR A 187 -19.56 -8.44 6.86
CA TYR A 187 -18.72 -8.43 5.68
C TYR A 187 -18.72 -9.83 5.09
N ILE A 188 -19.18 -9.96 3.85
CA ILE A 188 -19.10 -11.17 3.07
C ILE A 188 -17.84 -11.08 2.23
N VAL A 189 -16.85 -11.92 2.54
CA VAL A 189 -15.49 -11.79 2.03
C VAL A 189 -15.11 -13.02 1.22
N ALA A 190 -14.74 -12.81 -0.04
CA ALA A 190 -14.18 -13.85 -0.89
C ALA A 190 -12.69 -13.93 -0.59
N ASP A 191 -12.24 -15.13 -0.25
CA ASP A 191 -10.85 -15.45 -0.04
C ASP A 191 -10.40 -16.44 -1.11
N LYS A 192 -9.28 -16.14 -1.78
CA LYS A 192 -8.72 -17.01 -2.81
C LYS A 192 -8.14 -18.31 -2.23
N GLY A 193 -7.86 -18.35 -0.93
CA GLY A 193 -6.92 -19.32 -0.38
C GLY A 193 -5.52 -19.06 -0.94
N GLY A 194 -4.65 -20.05 -0.86
CA GLY A 194 -3.22 -19.92 -1.08
C GLY A 194 -2.58 -21.25 -1.44
N LEU A 195 -1.29 -21.20 -1.81
CA LEU A 195 -0.53 -22.40 -2.17
C LEU A 195 0.83 -22.33 -1.47
N GLU A 196 1.17 -23.40 -0.75
CA GLU A 196 2.41 -23.50 0.01
C GLU A 196 3.18 -24.73 -0.48
N ASN A 197 4.49 -24.58 -0.74
CA ASN A 197 5.35 -25.73 -0.99
C ASN A 197 5.91 -26.21 0.35
N LEU A 198 5.71 -27.48 0.64
CA LEU A 198 6.24 -28.13 1.83
C LEU A 198 7.67 -28.61 1.57
N ARG A 199 8.45 -28.73 2.65
CA ARG A 199 9.88 -29.11 2.60
C ARG A 199 10.15 -30.48 1.96
N ASP A 200 9.14 -31.35 1.88
CA ASP A 200 9.21 -32.66 1.25
C ASP A 200 8.84 -32.64 -0.24
N GLY A 201 8.63 -31.44 -0.81
CA GLY A 201 8.22 -31.24 -2.20
C GLY A 201 6.72 -31.40 -2.43
N GLN A 202 5.93 -31.70 -1.39
CA GLN A 202 4.46 -31.69 -1.51
C GLN A 202 3.93 -30.26 -1.58
N LYS A 203 2.80 -30.06 -2.24
CA LYS A 203 2.09 -28.77 -2.24
C LYS A 203 0.89 -28.84 -1.31
N LYS A 204 0.85 -27.94 -0.33
CA LYS A 204 -0.33 -27.70 0.48
C LYS A 204 -1.18 -26.63 -0.20
N SER A 205 -2.38 -27.02 -0.60
CA SER A 205 -3.37 -26.10 -1.14
C SER A 205 -4.31 -25.65 -0.04
N TRP A 206 -4.47 -24.35 0.12
CA TRP A 206 -5.50 -23.74 0.94
C TRP A 206 -6.67 -23.40 0.01
N LEU A 207 -7.81 -24.04 0.24
CA LEU A 207 -8.97 -23.88 -0.62
C LEU A 207 -9.53 -22.45 -0.53
N PRO A 208 -10.05 -21.90 -1.64
CA PRO A 208 -10.80 -20.65 -1.59
C PRO A 208 -12.02 -20.80 -0.69
N ALA A 209 -12.42 -19.71 -0.07
CA ALA A 209 -13.53 -19.72 0.87
C ALA A 209 -14.32 -18.42 0.80
N LEU A 210 -15.59 -18.51 1.18
CA LEU A 210 -16.46 -17.37 1.37
C LEU A 210 -16.71 -17.21 2.87
N TRP A 211 -16.35 -16.07 3.44
CA TRP A 211 -16.44 -15.81 4.87
C TRP A 211 -17.55 -14.82 5.18
N ARG A 212 -18.18 -14.99 6.35
CA ARG A 212 -19.03 -13.98 6.98
C ARG A 212 -18.30 -13.47 8.21
N VAL A 213 -17.94 -12.19 8.19
CA VAL A 213 -17.14 -11.53 9.23
C VAL A 213 -17.96 -10.41 9.85
N SER A 214 -18.00 -10.30 11.17
CA SER A 214 -18.67 -9.19 11.84
C SER A 214 -17.93 -7.87 11.60
N SER A 215 -18.59 -6.77 11.92
CA SER A 215 -17.97 -5.45 11.92
C SER A 215 -16.82 -5.32 12.94
N THR A 216 -16.68 -6.24 13.90
CA THR A 216 -15.56 -6.30 14.84
C THR A 216 -14.45 -7.27 14.41
N GLY A 217 -14.61 -7.94 13.25
CA GLY A 217 -13.64 -8.90 12.73
C GLY A 217 -13.87 -10.35 13.13
N GLU A 218 -14.95 -10.65 13.85
CA GLU A 218 -15.25 -12.00 14.31
C GLU A 218 -15.85 -12.83 13.17
N ILE A 219 -15.33 -14.04 12.97
CA ILE A 219 -15.91 -15.01 12.04
C ILE A 219 -16.94 -15.89 12.74
N GLU A 220 -17.85 -16.50 11.98
CA GLU A 220 -18.78 -17.49 12.53
C GLU A 220 -18.04 -18.78 12.90
N TYR A 221 -18.43 -19.42 14.01
CA TYR A 221 -17.95 -20.72 14.44
C TYR A 221 -19.11 -21.69 14.64
N ILE A 222 -18.91 -22.96 14.28
CA ILE A 222 -19.78 -24.06 14.69
C ILE A 222 -19.23 -24.65 15.99
N SER A 223 -20.09 -24.80 16.99
CA SER A 223 -19.76 -25.55 18.21
C SER A 223 -19.42 -27.00 17.85
N GLY A 224 -18.17 -27.40 18.13
CA GLY A 224 -17.68 -28.75 17.92
C GLY A 224 -16.94 -29.25 19.15
N THR A 225 -16.96 -30.56 19.38
CA THR A 225 -16.15 -31.23 20.40
C THR A 225 -14.86 -31.73 19.75
N PRO A 226 -13.66 -31.45 20.28
CA PRO A 226 -13.35 -30.71 21.51
C PRO A 226 -13.15 -29.19 21.33
N LEU A 227 -13.13 -28.66 20.10
CA LEU A 227 -12.88 -27.24 19.83
C LEU A 227 -13.90 -26.67 18.80
N PRO A 228 -14.33 -25.40 18.96
CA PRO A 228 -15.08 -24.68 17.93
C PRO A 228 -14.33 -24.67 16.60
N LYS A 229 -15.06 -24.82 15.50
CA LYS A 229 -14.49 -24.79 14.14
C LYS A 229 -14.99 -23.56 13.39
N PRO A 230 -14.14 -22.83 12.64
CA PRO A 230 -14.62 -21.76 11.77
C PRO A 230 -15.68 -22.29 10.81
N ASN A 231 -16.69 -21.47 10.57
CA ASN A 231 -17.85 -21.79 9.74
C ASN A 231 -17.90 -20.83 8.54
N PRO A 232 -17.07 -21.06 7.51
CA PRO A 232 -17.20 -20.29 6.27
C PRO A 232 -18.60 -20.53 5.66
N ILE A 233 -19.08 -19.55 4.91
CA ILE A 233 -20.29 -19.70 4.07
C ILE A 233 -20.11 -20.86 3.10
N HIS A 234 -18.91 -20.95 2.53
CA HIS A 234 -18.55 -21.99 1.58
C HIS A 234 -17.02 -22.18 1.50
N ILE A 235 -16.57 -23.37 1.12
CA ILE A 235 -15.15 -23.69 0.90
C ILE A 235 -14.97 -24.59 -0.33
N GLY A 236 -13.98 -24.27 -1.15
CA GLY A 236 -13.66 -25.00 -2.38
C GLY A 236 -14.73 -24.87 -3.46
N GLN A 237 -14.89 -25.92 -4.25
CA GLN A 237 -15.74 -25.95 -5.45
C GLN A 237 -17.20 -25.53 -5.15
N PRO A 238 -17.83 -24.68 -5.96
CA PRO A 238 -17.39 -24.30 -7.30
C PRO A 238 -16.42 -23.10 -7.32
N LEU A 239 -16.07 -22.52 -6.16
CA LEU A 239 -15.10 -21.44 -6.10
C LEU A 239 -13.69 -21.99 -6.31
N THR A 240 -12.90 -21.26 -7.11
CA THR A 240 -11.49 -21.54 -7.39
C THR A 240 -10.64 -20.30 -7.27
N THR A 241 -11.05 -19.21 -7.93
CA THR A 241 -10.37 -17.92 -7.89
C THR A 241 -11.44 -16.82 -7.87
N PRO A 242 -12.06 -16.58 -6.70
CA PRO A 242 -13.13 -15.59 -6.60
C PRO A 242 -12.56 -14.18 -6.84
N ALA A 243 -13.25 -13.37 -7.63
CA ALA A 243 -12.79 -12.05 -8.06
C ALA A 243 -13.68 -10.91 -7.60
N ALA A 244 -14.99 -11.11 -7.51
CA ALA A 244 -15.93 -10.08 -7.07
C ALA A 244 -17.10 -10.67 -6.28
N ILE A 245 -17.68 -9.84 -5.41
CA ILE A 245 -18.91 -10.16 -4.68
C ILE A 245 -19.88 -8.98 -4.81
N VAL A 246 -21.15 -9.30 -5.04
CA VAL A 246 -22.27 -8.37 -4.85
C VAL A 246 -23.34 -9.00 -3.98
N ILE A 247 -24.08 -8.17 -3.25
CA ILE A 247 -25.24 -8.59 -2.45
C ILE A 247 -26.42 -7.74 -2.88
N ASP A 248 -27.55 -8.39 -3.13
CA ASP A 248 -28.78 -7.69 -3.51
C ASP A 248 -29.64 -7.26 -2.32
N GLU A 249 -30.77 -6.62 -2.61
CA GLU A 249 -31.72 -6.16 -1.61
C GLU A 249 -32.42 -7.30 -0.85
N GLN A 250 -32.20 -8.56 -1.18
CA GLN A 250 -32.75 -9.71 -0.45
C GLN A 250 -31.66 -10.47 0.34
N ASP A 251 -30.48 -9.87 0.53
CA ASP A 251 -29.30 -10.51 1.14
C ASP A 251 -28.85 -11.79 0.39
N ARG A 252 -29.14 -11.90 -0.91
CA ARG A 252 -28.60 -12.97 -1.75
C ARG A 252 -27.21 -12.53 -2.20
N CYS A 253 -26.22 -13.37 -1.93
CA CYS A 253 -24.82 -13.10 -2.27
C CYS A 253 -24.49 -13.75 -3.61
N TYR A 254 -23.82 -13.01 -4.50
CA TYR A 254 -23.36 -13.50 -5.79
C TYR A 254 -21.85 -13.32 -5.88
N VAL A 255 -21.16 -14.42 -6.18
CA VAL A 255 -19.69 -14.45 -6.31
C VAL A 255 -19.35 -14.70 -7.77
N LEU A 256 -18.56 -13.80 -8.34
CA LEU A 256 -17.91 -13.98 -9.63
C LEU A 256 -16.59 -14.71 -9.41
N ASP A 257 -16.42 -15.85 -10.07
CA ASP A 257 -15.20 -16.66 -10.03
C ASP A 257 -14.53 -16.67 -11.40
N ILE A 258 -13.20 -16.50 -11.42
CA ILE A 258 -12.41 -16.56 -12.66
C ILE A 258 -12.32 -17.99 -13.17
N GLY A 259 -12.31 -19.00 -12.30
CA GLY A 259 -11.93 -20.37 -12.63
C GLY A 259 -10.49 -20.71 -12.19
N PRO A 260 -10.03 -21.95 -12.45
CA PRO A 260 -8.71 -22.41 -12.03
C PRO A 260 -7.58 -21.65 -12.73
N GLU A 261 -6.49 -21.39 -12.01
CA GLU A 261 -5.33 -20.59 -12.48
C GLU A 261 -4.41 -21.27 -13.52
N THR A 262 -4.90 -22.23 -14.32
CA THR A 262 -4.08 -22.96 -15.32
C THR A 262 -3.62 -22.11 -16.53
N THR A 263 -3.77 -20.79 -16.49
CA THR A 263 -3.50 -19.86 -17.61
C THR A 263 -2.38 -18.83 -17.36
N ILE A 264 -1.46 -19.08 -16.43
CA ILE A 264 -0.19 -18.32 -16.41
C ILE A 264 0.74 -18.85 -17.52
N TRP A 265 0.58 -18.29 -18.73
CA TRP A 265 1.50 -18.25 -19.87
C TRP A 265 2.65 -19.28 -19.90
N THR A 266 2.44 -20.45 -20.52
CA THR A 266 3.51 -21.42 -20.85
C THR A 266 3.91 -21.42 -22.33
N GLY A 267 3.57 -20.37 -23.09
CA GLY A 267 4.10 -20.14 -24.45
C GLY A 267 3.67 -21.15 -25.54
N THR A 268 3.14 -22.32 -25.18
CA THR A 268 2.65 -23.34 -26.10
C THR A 268 1.57 -24.16 -25.40
N ASP A 269 0.43 -24.33 -26.08
CA ASP A 269 -0.75 -25.15 -25.78
C ASP A 269 -1.79 -24.58 -24.79
N LEU A 270 -2.82 -23.93 -25.36
CA LEU A 270 -4.12 -23.64 -24.73
C LEU A 270 -4.99 -24.91 -24.80
N VAL A 271 -4.93 -25.77 -23.79
CA VAL A 271 -5.89 -26.87 -23.64
C VAL A 271 -6.44 -26.78 -22.22
N ASP A 272 -7.73 -26.47 -22.11
CA ASP A 272 -8.53 -26.14 -20.90
C ASP A 272 -8.44 -24.69 -20.37
N ALA A 273 -9.23 -23.80 -21.00
CA ALA A 273 -9.49 -22.42 -20.53
C ALA A 273 -10.17 -22.39 -19.14
N PRO A 274 -10.03 -21.29 -18.36
CA PRO A 274 -10.61 -21.19 -17.02
C PRO A 274 -12.14 -21.13 -17.08
N LYS A 275 -12.83 -22.03 -16.37
CA LYS A 275 -14.30 -22.05 -16.24
C LYS A 275 -14.77 -20.92 -15.33
N SER A 276 -14.92 -19.71 -15.88
CA SER A 276 -15.52 -18.60 -15.13
C SER A 276 -17.01 -18.83 -14.87
N GLY A 277 -17.53 -18.24 -13.81
CA GLY A 277 -18.94 -18.37 -13.44
C GLY A 277 -19.40 -17.40 -12.36
N ILE A 278 -20.71 -17.26 -12.25
CA ILE A 278 -21.39 -16.52 -11.19
C ILE A 278 -22.19 -17.53 -10.37
N TYR A 279 -21.93 -17.57 -9.06
CA TYR A 279 -22.59 -18.47 -8.13
C TYR A 279 -23.37 -17.68 -7.09
N ARG A 280 -24.61 -18.11 -6.84
CA ARG A 280 -25.51 -17.51 -5.86
C ARG A 280 -25.51 -18.30 -4.56
N PHE A 281 -25.39 -17.60 -3.45
CA PHE A 281 -25.41 -18.10 -2.09
C PHE A 281 -26.59 -17.45 -1.34
N VAL A 282 -27.54 -18.26 -0.86
CA VAL A 282 -28.75 -17.77 -0.19
C VAL A 282 -28.93 -18.43 1.17
N ARG A 283 -29.17 -17.63 2.20
CA ARG A 283 -29.64 -18.12 3.50
C ARG A 283 -31.17 -18.04 3.50
N THR A 284 -31.85 -19.15 3.76
CA THR A 284 -33.32 -19.20 3.77
C THR A 284 -33.85 -19.27 5.20
N ALA A 285 -35.11 -18.89 5.42
CA ALA A 285 -35.75 -19.00 6.73
C ALA A 285 -35.79 -20.45 7.25
N SER A 286 -35.80 -21.44 6.35
CA SER A 286 -35.75 -22.87 6.69
C SER A 286 -34.33 -23.39 6.94
N THR A 287 -33.29 -22.67 6.53
CA THR A 287 -31.88 -23.01 6.77
C THR A 287 -31.08 -21.80 7.28
N PRO A 288 -31.42 -21.24 8.46
CA PRO A 288 -30.81 -19.99 8.95
C PRO A 288 -29.31 -20.12 9.26
N THR A 289 -28.79 -21.35 9.35
CA THR A 289 -27.39 -21.64 9.67
C THR A 289 -26.57 -22.12 8.47
N ARG A 290 -27.18 -22.30 7.28
CA ARG A 290 -26.49 -22.78 6.07
C ARG A 290 -26.93 -22.04 4.82
N TYR A 291 -25.95 -21.72 3.98
CA TYR A 291 -26.21 -21.15 2.66
C TYR A 291 -26.48 -22.26 1.66
N GLN A 292 -27.51 -22.07 0.85
CA GLN A 292 -27.76 -22.86 -0.36
C GLN A 292 -27.01 -22.23 -1.52
N ILE A 293 -26.40 -23.07 -2.36
CA ILE A 293 -25.55 -22.65 -3.47
C ILE A 293 -26.20 -23.07 -4.78
N SER A 294 -26.26 -22.16 -5.74
CA SER A 294 -26.72 -22.46 -7.10
C SER A 294 -25.89 -21.70 -8.12
N THR A 295 -25.54 -22.34 -9.24
CA THR A 295 -24.95 -21.66 -10.40
C THR A 295 -25.97 -20.74 -11.02
N VAL A 296 -25.61 -19.46 -11.22
CA VAL A 296 -26.39 -18.53 -12.04
C VAL A 296 -26.03 -18.74 -13.51
N ILE A 297 -24.74 -18.68 -13.81
CA ILE A 297 -24.19 -18.94 -15.13
C ILE A 297 -22.74 -19.37 -14.98
N ASP A 298 -22.26 -20.24 -15.86
CA ASP A 298 -20.85 -20.60 -15.97
C ASP A 298 -20.45 -20.84 -17.43
N GLN A 299 -19.22 -21.28 -17.66
CA GLN A 299 -18.74 -21.67 -18.98
C GLN A 299 -19.14 -23.08 -19.43
N SER A 300 -19.86 -23.84 -18.59
CA SER A 300 -20.26 -25.20 -18.95
C SER A 300 -21.30 -25.14 -20.08
N LYS A 301 -20.98 -25.75 -21.21
CA LYS A 301 -21.90 -25.83 -22.35
C LYS A 301 -23.02 -26.83 -22.03
N GLN A 302 -24.19 -26.33 -21.67
CA GLN A 302 -25.43 -27.10 -21.65
C GLN A 302 -26.29 -26.71 -22.85
N GLU A 303 -26.90 -27.70 -23.51
CA GLU A 303 -27.71 -27.47 -24.70
C GLU A 303 -28.88 -26.53 -24.40
N GLY A 304 -28.97 -25.41 -25.13
CA GLY A 304 -30.01 -24.41 -24.98
C GLY A 304 -29.83 -23.41 -23.82
N GLN A 305 -28.70 -23.43 -23.10
CA GLN A 305 -28.41 -22.44 -22.04
C GLN A 305 -27.28 -21.47 -22.44
N PRO A 306 -27.38 -20.18 -22.09
CA PRO A 306 -26.28 -19.24 -22.24
C PRO A 306 -25.09 -19.64 -21.37
N THR A 307 -23.89 -19.29 -21.83
CA THR A 307 -22.64 -19.45 -21.09
C THR A 307 -22.02 -18.09 -20.83
N LEU A 308 -21.22 -17.95 -19.77
CA LEU A 308 -20.43 -16.73 -19.52
C LEU A 308 -19.08 -16.83 -20.26
N PRO A 309 -18.85 -16.16 -21.40
CA PRO A 309 -17.62 -16.37 -22.18
C PRO A 309 -16.45 -15.50 -21.69
N ALA A 310 -16.46 -15.08 -20.41
CA ALA A 310 -15.44 -14.21 -19.83
C ALA A 310 -14.12 -14.95 -19.66
N ILE A 311 -13.02 -14.36 -20.12
CA ILE A 311 -11.70 -14.99 -20.11
C ILE A 311 -10.99 -14.79 -18.76
N HIS A 312 -11.06 -13.58 -18.23
CA HIS A 312 -10.44 -13.17 -16.98
C HIS A 312 -11.27 -12.06 -16.32
N PRO A 313 -12.47 -12.41 -15.79
CA PRO A 313 -13.34 -11.43 -15.17
C PRO A 313 -12.69 -10.89 -13.88
N VAL A 314 -12.57 -9.57 -13.78
CA VAL A 314 -11.84 -8.91 -12.67
C VAL A 314 -12.76 -8.25 -11.66
N ASP A 315 -13.96 -7.82 -12.09
CA ASP A 315 -14.89 -7.14 -11.21
C ASP A 315 -16.34 -7.28 -11.68
N MET A 316 -17.30 -7.06 -10.77
CA MET A 316 -18.74 -7.14 -11.03
C MET A 316 -19.51 -6.14 -10.15
N VAL A 317 -20.52 -5.48 -10.73
CA VAL A 317 -21.55 -4.75 -9.97
C VAL A 317 -22.95 -5.24 -10.32
N LEU A 318 -23.90 -4.99 -9.41
CA LEU A 318 -25.32 -5.26 -9.61
C LEU A 318 -26.02 -3.96 -10.01
N HIS A 319 -26.58 -3.93 -11.21
CA HIS A 319 -27.40 -2.83 -11.71
C HIS A 319 -28.81 -2.86 -11.08
N PRO A 320 -29.46 -1.71 -10.82
CA PRO A 320 -30.82 -1.65 -10.25
C PRO A 320 -31.89 -2.46 -11.01
N SER A 321 -31.69 -2.70 -12.31
CA SER A 321 -32.59 -3.55 -13.11
C SER A 321 -32.39 -5.06 -12.91
N GLY A 322 -31.51 -5.48 -12.00
CA GLY A 322 -31.22 -6.88 -11.70
C GLY A 322 -30.22 -7.54 -12.66
N HIS A 323 -29.46 -6.76 -13.43
CA HIS A 323 -28.39 -7.27 -14.28
C HIS A 323 -27.04 -7.17 -13.59
N PHE A 324 -26.22 -8.21 -13.71
CA PHE A 324 -24.80 -8.13 -13.37
C PHE A 324 -24.05 -7.48 -14.53
N ILE A 325 -23.26 -6.46 -14.23
CA ILE A 325 -22.29 -5.88 -15.16
C ILE A 325 -20.93 -6.43 -14.76
N VAL A 326 -20.40 -7.34 -15.57
CA VAL A 326 -19.12 -8.03 -15.34
C VAL A 326 -18.05 -7.42 -16.23
N LEU A 327 -16.97 -6.94 -15.62
CA LEU A 327 -15.79 -6.46 -16.33
C LEU A 327 -14.82 -7.62 -16.56
N ASP A 328 -14.58 -7.90 -17.83
CA ASP A 328 -13.59 -8.87 -18.28
C ASP A 328 -12.35 -8.15 -18.79
N ARG A 329 -11.21 -8.46 -18.18
CA ARG A 329 -9.92 -7.93 -18.64
C ARG A 329 -9.52 -8.53 -19.99
N GLY A 330 -10.03 -9.73 -20.31
CA GLY A 330 -9.54 -10.51 -21.44
C GLY A 330 -8.16 -11.13 -21.17
N GLY A 331 -7.53 -11.63 -22.22
CA GLY A 331 -6.16 -12.16 -22.16
C GLY A 331 -5.12 -11.04 -22.19
N HIS A 332 -4.09 -11.13 -21.35
CA HIS A 332 -2.95 -10.19 -21.35
C HIS A 332 -2.43 -10.02 -22.79
N ASN A 333 -2.57 -8.80 -23.33
CA ASN A 333 -2.18 -8.41 -24.69
C ASN A 333 -2.85 -9.14 -25.87
N SER A 334 -3.67 -10.18 -25.67
CA SER A 334 -4.21 -11.01 -26.77
C SER A 334 -5.68 -10.75 -27.13
N ALA A 335 -6.57 -10.60 -26.14
CA ALA A 335 -7.98 -10.28 -26.36
C ALA A 335 -8.29 -8.82 -25.99
N ASN A 336 -9.35 -8.27 -26.56
CA ASN A 336 -9.89 -6.99 -26.11
C ASN A 336 -10.59 -7.18 -24.75
N PRO A 337 -10.49 -6.21 -23.83
CA PRO A 337 -11.35 -6.19 -22.67
C PRO A 337 -12.81 -6.07 -23.06
N LYS A 338 -13.70 -6.58 -22.20
CA LYS A 338 -15.14 -6.66 -22.48
C LYS A 338 -15.95 -6.35 -21.24
N ILE A 339 -17.19 -5.95 -21.45
CA ILE A 339 -18.24 -5.98 -20.44
C ILE A 339 -19.25 -7.06 -20.83
N PHE A 340 -19.65 -7.86 -19.85
CA PHE A 340 -20.77 -8.79 -19.99
C PHE A 340 -21.93 -8.32 -19.13
N ILE A 341 -23.11 -8.19 -19.73
CA ILE A 341 -24.35 -7.92 -19.02
C ILE A 341 -25.08 -9.25 -18.87
N VAL A 342 -25.16 -9.75 -17.64
CA VAL A 342 -25.74 -11.04 -17.32
C VAL A 342 -27.03 -10.83 -16.55
N ARG A 343 -28.14 -11.45 -17.00
CA ARG A 343 -29.39 -11.43 -16.24
C ARG A 343 -29.24 -12.20 -14.92
N GLU A 344 -29.93 -11.75 -13.87
CA GLU A 344 -29.91 -12.44 -12.56
C GLU A 344 -30.28 -13.94 -12.63
N ASP A 345 -31.13 -14.31 -13.59
CA ASP A 345 -31.59 -15.68 -13.81
C ASP A 345 -30.66 -16.52 -14.69
N GLY A 346 -29.55 -15.94 -15.17
CA GLY A 346 -28.56 -16.59 -16.03
C GLY A 346 -29.02 -16.83 -17.47
N ARG A 347 -30.22 -16.37 -17.86
CA ARG A 347 -30.83 -16.70 -19.16
C ARG A 347 -30.51 -15.72 -20.29
N GLY A 348 -29.71 -14.71 -20.03
CA GLY A 348 -29.27 -13.76 -21.06
C GLY A 348 -27.90 -13.19 -20.75
N VAL A 349 -27.05 -13.13 -21.77
CA VAL A 349 -25.72 -12.52 -21.73
C VAL A 349 -25.60 -11.61 -22.94
N ILE A 350 -25.25 -10.35 -22.70
CA ILE A 350 -24.87 -9.38 -23.73
C ILE A 350 -23.37 -9.15 -23.61
N GLU A 351 -22.67 -9.15 -24.74
CA GLU A 351 -21.24 -8.88 -24.81
C GLU A 351 -21.00 -7.50 -25.42
N ILE A 352 -20.25 -6.66 -24.72
CA ILE A 352 -19.81 -5.35 -25.17
C ILE A 352 -18.29 -5.35 -25.23
N VAL A 353 -17.73 -5.19 -26.43
CA VAL A 353 -16.29 -5.13 -26.64
C VAL A 353 -15.79 -3.72 -26.36
N LEU A 354 -14.81 -3.58 -25.48
CA LEU A 354 -14.21 -2.29 -25.16
C LEU A 354 -13.05 -1.98 -26.11
N ASP A 355 -12.91 -0.70 -26.50
CA ASP A 355 -11.80 -0.25 -27.32
C ASP A 355 -10.49 -0.29 -26.52
N LYS A 356 -9.57 -1.18 -26.93
CA LYS A 356 -8.27 -1.39 -26.30
C LYS A 356 -7.33 -0.18 -26.41
N THR A 357 -7.62 0.79 -27.28
CA THR A 357 -6.88 2.05 -27.35
C THR A 357 -7.25 3.02 -26.23
N LEU A 358 -8.44 2.85 -25.65
CA LEU A 358 -8.96 3.64 -24.52
C LEU A 358 -8.82 2.90 -23.18
N ILE A 359 -9.05 1.58 -23.17
CA ILE A 359 -9.03 0.75 -21.96
C ILE A 359 -8.07 -0.42 -22.21
N ARG A 360 -6.91 -0.45 -21.55
CA ARG A 360 -5.85 -1.43 -21.82
C ARG A 360 -5.78 -2.59 -20.83
N GLU A 361 -5.86 -2.27 -19.54
CA GLU A 361 -5.77 -3.19 -18.42
C GLU A 361 -6.83 -2.77 -17.38
N PRO A 362 -8.12 -3.06 -17.63
CA PRO A 362 -9.15 -2.72 -16.68
C PRO A 362 -9.07 -3.63 -15.47
N THR A 363 -9.30 -3.06 -14.29
CA THR A 363 -9.00 -3.71 -13.00
C THR A 363 -10.15 -3.66 -12.02
N ALA A 364 -11.01 -2.64 -12.10
CA ALA A 364 -12.14 -2.46 -11.20
C ALA A 364 -13.26 -1.66 -11.89
N LEU A 365 -14.48 -1.80 -11.38
CA LEU A 365 -15.62 -1.04 -11.86
C LEU A 365 -16.52 -0.57 -10.70
N ALA A 366 -17.15 0.59 -10.87
CA ALA A 366 -18.15 1.10 -9.95
C ALA A 366 -19.33 1.70 -10.73
N LEU A 367 -20.55 1.49 -10.23
CA LEU A 367 -21.74 2.11 -10.78
C LEU A 367 -21.79 3.59 -10.35
N GLU A 368 -21.83 4.50 -11.32
CA GLU A 368 -21.98 5.95 -11.07
C GLU A 368 -23.46 6.34 -11.04
N SER A 369 -24.25 5.74 -11.95
CA SER A 369 -25.69 5.92 -12.05
C SER A 369 -26.34 4.69 -12.69
N ASP A 370 -27.66 4.70 -12.86
CA ASP A 370 -28.38 3.71 -13.66
C ASP A 370 -28.04 3.76 -15.16
N ARG A 371 -27.20 4.70 -15.60
CA ARG A 371 -26.82 4.88 -17.02
C ARG A 371 -25.31 4.87 -17.25
N SER A 372 -24.51 4.75 -16.21
CA SER A 372 -23.06 4.86 -16.33
C SER A 372 -22.31 4.07 -15.28
N VAL A 373 -21.18 3.51 -15.71
CA VAL A 373 -20.16 2.93 -14.83
C VAL A 373 -18.83 3.67 -15.02
N ILE A 374 -18.04 3.72 -13.95
CA ILE A 374 -16.62 4.09 -14.02
C ILE A 374 -15.79 2.83 -14.01
N ILE A 375 -14.87 2.72 -14.96
CA ILE A 375 -13.90 1.65 -15.09
C ILE A 375 -12.54 2.20 -14.70
N ALA A 376 -11.86 1.52 -13.78
CA ALA A 376 -10.46 1.76 -13.51
C ALA A 376 -9.61 1.06 -14.58
N ASP A 377 -8.79 1.82 -15.30
CA ASP A 377 -7.82 1.28 -16.24
C ASP A 377 -6.42 1.48 -15.68
N ALA A 378 -5.73 0.39 -15.38
CA ALA A 378 -4.35 0.45 -14.93
C ALA A 378 -3.39 0.78 -16.07
N GLY A 379 -3.84 0.96 -17.31
CA GLY A 379 -2.98 1.29 -18.45
C GLY A 379 -1.97 0.20 -18.79
N GLN A 380 -0.90 0.56 -19.50
CA GLN A 380 0.10 -0.41 -19.93
C GLN A 380 0.92 -0.97 -18.75
N GLN A 381 1.04 -2.30 -18.70
CA GLN A 381 1.68 -3.03 -17.60
C GLN A 381 3.15 -3.42 -17.86
N ASN A 382 3.48 -3.71 -19.11
CA ASN A 382 4.79 -4.23 -19.51
C ASN A 382 5.47 -3.31 -20.53
N PHE A 383 6.80 -3.35 -20.54
CA PHE A 383 7.60 -2.67 -21.53
C PHE A 383 7.68 -3.49 -22.84
N LEU A 384 7.62 -2.83 -24.00
CA LEU A 384 7.74 -3.44 -25.33
C LEU A 384 8.83 -2.69 -26.13
N GLY A 385 10.12 -2.91 -25.86
CA GLY A 385 11.19 -2.36 -26.70
C GLY A 385 12.60 -2.24 -26.10
N ASN A 386 13.51 -1.66 -26.87
CA ASN A 386 14.94 -1.44 -26.57
C ASN A 386 15.24 -0.01 -26.07
N LEU A 387 14.49 0.51 -25.09
CA LEU A 387 14.78 1.85 -24.57
C LEU A 387 16.01 1.86 -23.65
N VAL A 388 16.81 2.93 -23.77
CA VAL A 388 17.94 3.23 -22.89
C VAL A 388 17.43 3.90 -21.61
N ARG A 389 17.96 3.49 -20.47
CA ARG A 389 17.56 4.00 -19.14
C ARG A 389 18.41 5.22 -18.75
N PRO A 390 17.85 6.21 -18.01
CA PRO A 390 16.47 6.33 -17.52
C PRO A 390 15.46 6.68 -18.63
N TYR A 391 14.18 6.33 -18.44
CA TYR A 391 13.15 6.51 -19.47
C TYR A 391 12.69 7.97 -19.60
N PRO A 392 12.46 8.47 -20.84
CA PRO A 392 11.88 9.79 -21.07
C PRO A 392 10.46 9.93 -20.49
N ALA A 393 10.09 11.14 -20.03
CA ALA A 393 8.78 11.42 -19.45
C ALA A 393 7.61 11.12 -20.42
N GLU A 394 7.79 11.38 -21.71
CA GLU A 394 6.79 11.09 -22.75
C GLU A 394 6.50 9.59 -22.91
N GLU A 395 7.51 8.75 -22.69
CA GLU A 395 7.32 7.30 -22.67
C GLU A 395 6.62 6.87 -21.38
N LEU A 396 6.97 7.49 -20.25
CA LEU A 396 6.32 7.24 -18.97
C LEU A 396 4.82 7.58 -18.99
N ALA A 397 4.43 8.65 -19.69
CA ALA A 397 3.04 9.06 -19.87
C ALA A 397 2.16 7.98 -20.53
N LYS A 398 2.73 7.10 -21.36
CA LYS A 398 1.99 6.00 -22.01
C LYS A 398 1.58 4.89 -21.04
N PHE A 399 2.18 4.85 -19.85
CA PHE A 399 1.85 3.90 -18.79
C PHE A 399 0.91 4.49 -17.75
N ALA A 400 0.53 5.77 -17.87
CA ALA A 400 -0.36 6.40 -16.90
C ALA A 400 -1.72 5.69 -16.90
N PRO A 401 -2.25 5.35 -15.71
CA PRO A 401 -3.60 4.83 -15.59
C PRO A 401 -4.64 5.91 -15.85
N ASP A 402 -5.88 5.49 -16.13
CA ASP A 402 -7.01 6.39 -16.31
C ASP A 402 -8.25 5.85 -15.57
N LEU A 403 -9.22 6.74 -15.36
CA LEU A 403 -10.59 6.35 -15.06
C LEU A 403 -11.43 6.62 -16.31
N VAL A 404 -12.21 5.65 -16.72
CA VAL A 404 -13.01 5.74 -17.95
C VAL A 404 -14.48 5.66 -17.60
N ARG A 405 -15.25 6.69 -17.98
CA ARG A 405 -16.71 6.64 -17.88
C ARG A 405 -17.26 5.90 -19.09
N ALA A 406 -18.10 4.91 -18.83
CA ALA A 406 -18.81 4.17 -19.85
C ALA A 406 -20.32 4.38 -19.65
N GLU A 407 -20.95 5.10 -20.58
CA GLU A 407 -22.38 5.44 -20.56
C GLU A 407 -23.16 4.53 -21.50
N PHE A 408 -24.35 4.11 -21.08
CA PHE A 408 -25.21 3.16 -21.79
C PHE A 408 -26.69 3.48 -21.62
N ASP A 409 -27.52 2.94 -22.52
CA ASP A 409 -28.98 2.99 -22.37
C ASP A 409 -29.44 1.90 -21.39
N PRO A 410 -30.05 2.24 -20.24
CA PRO A 410 -30.56 1.26 -19.29
C PRO A 410 -31.70 0.39 -19.83
N ASP A 411 -32.40 0.85 -20.86
CA ASP A 411 -33.52 0.14 -21.49
C ASP A 411 -33.05 -0.78 -22.64
N ASP A 412 -31.85 -0.52 -23.18
CA ASP A 412 -31.22 -1.34 -24.23
C ASP A 412 -29.69 -1.41 -24.06
N PHE A 413 -29.23 -2.36 -23.24
CA PHE A 413 -27.80 -2.60 -23.03
C PHE A 413 -27.02 -2.99 -24.30
N GLN A 414 -27.68 -3.36 -25.41
CA GLN A 414 -27.02 -3.66 -26.69
C GLN A 414 -26.71 -2.41 -27.51
N SER A 415 -27.30 -1.26 -27.16
CA SER A 415 -26.97 0.02 -27.80
C SER A 415 -25.49 0.33 -27.64
N GLU A 416 -24.93 1.17 -28.52
CA GLU A 416 -23.53 1.58 -28.43
C GLU A 416 -23.22 2.28 -27.09
N TRP A 417 -22.15 1.86 -26.43
CA TRP A 417 -21.69 2.46 -25.18
C TRP A 417 -20.75 3.65 -25.48
N THR A 418 -20.98 4.79 -24.84
CA THR A 418 -20.10 5.95 -24.97
C THR A 418 -18.96 5.85 -23.95
N ILE A 419 -17.72 5.76 -24.44
CA ILE A 419 -16.52 5.57 -23.62
C ILE A 419 -15.73 6.88 -23.56
N THR A 420 -15.61 7.47 -22.36
CA THR A 420 -14.94 8.76 -22.13
C THR A 420 -13.83 8.65 -21.08
N PRO A 421 -12.56 8.77 -21.47
CA PRO A 421 -11.45 8.91 -20.52
C PRO A 421 -11.60 10.18 -19.67
N LEU A 422 -11.33 10.07 -18.37
CA LEU A 422 -11.55 11.17 -17.43
C LEU A 422 -10.26 11.95 -17.13
N PHE A 423 -9.09 11.35 -17.32
CA PHE A 423 -7.80 12.03 -17.08
C PHE A 423 -7.09 12.41 -18.37
N LYS A 424 -7.12 11.56 -19.41
CA LYS A 424 -6.42 11.83 -20.67
C LYS A 424 -6.85 13.17 -21.28
N GLY A 425 -5.87 14.06 -21.48
CA GLY A 425 -6.09 15.42 -22.01
C GLY A 425 -6.62 16.43 -21.00
N LYS A 426 -6.85 16.03 -19.75
CA LYS A 426 -7.35 16.88 -18.66
C LYS A 426 -6.41 16.97 -17.46
N LEU A 427 -5.54 15.97 -17.27
CA LEU A 427 -4.55 15.90 -16.20
C LEU A 427 -3.17 15.61 -16.81
N ASP A 428 -2.13 16.27 -16.32
CA ASP A 428 -0.75 15.91 -16.66
C ASP A 428 -0.46 14.50 -16.12
N PRO A 429 0.02 13.54 -16.93
CA PRO A 429 0.42 12.22 -16.46
C PRO A 429 1.38 12.22 -15.26
N LEU A 430 2.21 13.27 -15.10
CA LEU A 430 3.11 13.42 -13.95
C LEU A 430 2.38 13.83 -12.66
N ASP A 431 1.20 14.45 -12.79
CA ASP A 431 0.34 14.83 -11.66
C ASP A 431 -0.66 13.73 -11.28
N ASN A 432 -0.70 12.62 -12.03
CA ASN A 432 -1.53 11.46 -11.72
C ASN A 432 -0.82 10.51 -10.74
N PRO A 433 -1.24 10.41 -9.47
CA PRO A 433 -0.58 9.58 -8.47
C PRO A 433 -1.04 8.11 -8.51
N LEU A 434 -2.04 7.78 -9.35
CA LEU A 434 -2.49 6.40 -9.52
C LEU A 434 -1.44 5.59 -10.26
N VAL A 435 -1.38 4.29 -9.97
CA VAL A 435 -0.45 3.34 -10.62
C VAL A 435 -1.20 2.11 -11.10
N PHE A 436 -1.94 1.48 -10.19
CA PHE A 436 -2.70 0.27 -10.44
C PHE A 436 -3.94 0.28 -9.53
N PRO A 437 -4.99 1.01 -9.92
CA PRO A 437 -6.23 1.08 -9.16
C PRO A 437 -6.90 -0.30 -9.10
N THR A 438 -7.28 -0.79 -7.93
CA THR A 438 -7.86 -2.14 -7.72
C THR A 438 -9.28 -2.11 -7.17
N GLY A 439 -9.74 -0.99 -6.63
CA GLY A 439 -11.09 -0.87 -6.10
C GLY A 439 -11.64 0.54 -6.22
N LEU A 440 -12.94 0.65 -6.50
CA LEU A 440 -13.65 1.91 -6.69
C LEU A 440 -14.91 1.94 -5.81
N VAL A 441 -15.19 3.07 -5.17
CA VAL A 441 -16.48 3.31 -4.51
C VAL A 441 -16.81 4.80 -4.50
N PHE A 442 -18.05 5.17 -4.80
CA PHE A 442 -18.50 6.56 -4.70
C PHE A 442 -18.74 6.94 -3.24
N GLU A 443 -18.09 8.01 -2.79
CA GLU A 443 -18.37 8.65 -1.50
C GLU A 443 -19.61 9.55 -1.59
N MET A 444 -19.69 10.31 -2.68
CA MET A 444 -20.77 11.23 -3.03
C MET A 444 -20.80 11.40 -4.57
N PRO A 445 -21.85 12.00 -5.17
CA PRO A 445 -21.83 12.33 -6.59
C PRO A 445 -20.57 13.11 -6.96
N LYS A 446 -19.85 12.64 -7.99
CA LYS A 446 -18.56 13.19 -8.45
C LYS A 446 -17.38 13.10 -7.47
N SER A 447 -17.51 12.44 -6.32
CA SER A 447 -16.40 12.10 -5.42
C SER A 447 -16.22 10.59 -5.39
N LEU A 448 -15.18 10.11 -6.06
CA LEU A 448 -14.85 8.69 -6.14
C LEU A 448 -13.65 8.39 -5.26
N LEU A 449 -13.75 7.37 -4.42
CA LEU A 449 -12.60 6.81 -3.72
C LEU A 449 -12.02 5.70 -4.59
N VAL A 450 -10.69 5.70 -4.71
CA VAL A 450 -9.92 4.76 -5.51
C VAL A 450 -8.86 4.14 -4.63
N CYS A 451 -8.93 2.82 -4.48
CA CYS A 451 -7.86 2.06 -3.86
C CYS A 451 -6.84 1.66 -4.91
N ASP A 452 -5.57 1.86 -4.62
CA ASP A 452 -4.47 1.63 -5.56
C ASP A 452 -3.39 0.79 -4.88
N THR A 453 -2.95 -0.29 -5.53
CA THR A 453 -1.89 -1.16 -4.99
C THR A 453 -0.49 -0.53 -5.15
N GLY A 454 -0.35 0.47 -6.02
CA GLY A 454 0.90 1.17 -6.26
C GLY A 454 1.90 0.37 -7.10
N LEU A 455 1.51 -0.78 -7.66
CA LEU A 455 2.39 -1.75 -8.28
C LEU A 455 1.93 -2.13 -9.68
N LYS A 456 2.76 -1.88 -10.68
CA LYS A 456 2.59 -2.49 -12.01
C LYS A 456 3.05 -3.94 -11.98
N THR A 457 2.43 -4.79 -12.79
CA THR A 457 2.79 -6.22 -12.83
C THR A 457 4.08 -6.49 -13.59
N GLY A 458 4.42 -5.65 -14.57
CA GLY A 458 5.65 -5.76 -15.35
C GLY A 458 6.92 -5.46 -14.59
N PHE A 459 7.96 -6.24 -14.86
CA PHE A 459 9.27 -6.16 -14.23
C PHE A 459 10.41 -6.26 -15.27
N MET A 460 11.62 -5.89 -14.88
CA MET A 460 12.78 -5.74 -15.75
C MET A 460 13.98 -6.56 -15.29
N ASP A 461 14.89 -6.87 -16.22
CA ASP A 461 16.17 -7.57 -15.96
C ASP A 461 16.05 -8.94 -15.24
N GLY A 462 14.88 -9.58 -15.34
CA GLY A 462 14.59 -10.84 -14.64
C GLY A 462 14.44 -10.71 -13.12
N ASP A 463 14.46 -9.50 -12.58
CA ASP A 463 14.29 -9.19 -11.15
C ASP A 463 12.84 -8.77 -10.91
N ALA A 464 12.04 -9.65 -10.29
CA ALA A 464 10.60 -9.44 -10.08
C ALA A 464 10.32 -8.19 -9.24
N SER A 465 11.21 -7.82 -8.32
CA SER A 465 11.04 -6.60 -7.52
C SER A 465 11.24 -5.32 -8.32
N ASN A 466 11.94 -5.39 -9.46
CA ASN A 466 12.27 -4.22 -10.26
C ASN A 466 11.12 -3.92 -11.22
N ARG A 467 10.06 -3.33 -10.66
CA ARG A 467 8.81 -3.06 -11.35
C ARG A 467 8.94 -1.86 -12.28
N LEU A 468 8.06 -1.81 -13.29
CA LEU A 468 7.92 -0.62 -14.11
C LEU A 468 7.59 0.62 -13.26
N MET A 469 6.64 0.47 -12.34
CA MET A 469 6.34 1.45 -11.29
C MET A 469 6.09 0.73 -9.97
N ALA A 470 6.65 1.27 -8.89
CA ALA A 470 6.47 0.79 -7.53
C ALA A 470 6.36 1.96 -6.55
N GLU A 471 5.13 2.25 -6.15
CA GLU A 471 4.74 3.25 -5.16
C GLU A 471 4.01 2.58 -3.99
N GLN A 472 3.95 3.27 -2.85
CA GLN A 472 3.22 2.77 -1.69
C GLN A 472 1.72 2.65 -2.01
N ALA A 473 1.12 1.53 -1.60
CA ALA A 473 -0.33 1.36 -1.68
C ALA A 473 -1.05 2.52 -0.97
N ALA A 474 -2.16 2.96 -1.54
CA ALA A 474 -2.84 4.16 -1.13
C ALA A 474 -4.33 4.12 -1.48
N VAL A 475 -5.08 4.99 -0.81
CA VAL A 475 -6.44 5.35 -1.20
C VAL A 475 -6.45 6.81 -1.56
N TYR A 476 -7.01 7.12 -2.73
CA TYR A 476 -7.14 8.45 -3.26
C TYR A 476 -8.61 8.83 -3.36
N ARG A 477 -8.91 10.09 -3.06
CA ARG A 477 -10.17 10.74 -3.46
C ARG A 477 -9.94 11.41 -4.79
N VAL A 478 -10.77 11.06 -5.77
CA VAL A 478 -10.82 11.65 -7.10
C VAL A 478 -12.10 12.48 -7.19
N ASN A 479 -11.94 13.79 -7.26
CA ASN A 479 -13.06 14.67 -7.60
C ASN A 479 -13.16 14.74 -9.13
N LEU A 480 -14.30 14.29 -9.66
CA LEU A 480 -14.60 14.25 -11.09
C LEU A 480 -15.05 15.62 -11.63
N THR A 481 -14.30 16.66 -11.27
CA THR A 481 -14.39 18.01 -11.85
C THR A 481 -13.67 18.06 -13.19
N ASP A 482 -13.73 19.20 -13.88
CA ASP A 482 -12.96 19.44 -15.10
C ASP A 482 -12.07 20.69 -14.91
N PRO A 483 -10.75 20.53 -14.68
CA PRO A 483 -10.00 19.27 -14.62
C PRO A 483 -10.27 18.47 -13.33
N PRO A 484 -10.03 17.15 -13.33
CA PRO A 484 -10.17 16.32 -12.14
C PRO A 484 -9.04 16.59 -11.14
N THR A 485 -9.31 16.38 -9.85
CA THR A 485 -8.29 16.49 -8.79
C THR A 485 -8.15 15.17 -8.04
N ILE A 486 -6.92 14.76 -7.74
CA ILE A 486 -6.64 13.51 -7.04
C ILE A 486 -5.91 13.83 -5.74
N THR A 487 -6.43 13.36 -4.61
CA THR A 487 -5.84 13.62 -3.28
C THR A 487 -5.74 12.34 -2.48
N ARG A 488 -4.56 12.03 -1.96
CA ARG A 488 -4.36 10.88 -1.07
C ARG A 488 -5.08 11.13 0.25
N ILE A 489 -5.91 10.18 0.70
CA ILE A 489 -6.70 10.32 1.92
C ILE A 489 -6.16 9.52 3.11
N ILE A 490 -5.34 8.49 2.88
CA ILE A 490 -4.68 7.72 3.94
C ILE A 490 -3.19 8.05 4.00
N SER A 491 -2.64 8.29 5.19
CA SER A 491 -1.19 8.47 5.38
C SER A 491 -0.48 7.17 5.79
N ASP A 492 -1.23 6.21 6.34
CA ASP A 492 -0.69 4.98 6.91
C ASP A 492 -0.14 4.04 5.83
N LYS A 493 1.01 3.41 6.10
CA LYS A 493 1.66 2.42 5.21
C LYS A 493 1.32 0.99 5.63
N LYS A 494 0.03 0.74 5.90
CA LYS A 494 -0.47 -0.57 6.35
C LYS A 494 -0.85 -1.51 5.21
N LEU A 495 -1.25 -0.94 4.06
CA LEU A 495 -1.69 -1.71 2.91
C LEU A 495 -0.51 -2.35 2.18
N VAL A 496 -0.66 -3.60 1.78
CA VAL A 496 0.33 -4.39 1.05
C VAL A 496 -0.13 -4.61 -0.38
N HIS A 497 -1.32 -5.17 -0.57
CA HIS A 497 -1.93 -5.36 -1.88
C HIS A 497 -3.47 -5.26 -1.72
N PRO A 498 -4.00 -4.04 -1.61
CA PRO A 498 -5.43 -3.88 -1.44
C PRO A 498 -6.18 -4.31 -2.71
N THR A 499 -7.31 -4.99 -2.53
CA THR A 499 -8.04 -5.66 -3.62
C THR A 499 -9.41 -5.05 -3.90
N LYS A 500 -10.11 -4.58 -2.87
CA LYS A 500 -11.46 -4.04 -3.02
C LYS A 500 -11.75 -3.02 -1.93
N ILE A 501 -12.61 -2.04 -2.26
CA ILE A 501 -13.17 -1.10 -1.29
C ILE A 501 -14.68 -1.00 -1.42
N THR A 502 -15.34 -0.71 -0.30
CA THR A 502 -16.78 -0.45 -0.24
C THR A 502 -17.11 0.33 1.04
N PHE A 503 -18.35 0.76 1.23
CA PHE A 503 -18.81 1.29 2.51
C PHE A 503 -19.53 0.23 3.33
N ASP A 504 -19.27 0.19 4.63
CA ASP A 504 -20.12 -0.53 5.57
C ASP A 504 -21.40 0.24 5.88
N ARG A 505 -22.34 -0.40 6.60
CA ARG A 505 -23.64 0.22 6.92
C ARG A 505 -23.52 1.40 7.89
N ASP A 506 -22.39 1.50 8.59
CA ASP A 506 -22.05 2.61 9.48
C ASP A 506 -21.26 3.72 8.76
N LYS A 507 -21.15 3.65 7.42
CA LYS A 507 -20.45 4.59 6.54
C LYS A 507 -18.94 4.67 6.76
N ASN A 508 -18.34 3.63 7.34
CA ASN A 508 -16.90 3.51 7.32
C ASN A 508 -16.44 2.91 5.99
N LEU A 509 -15.29 3.36 5.51
CA LEU A 509 -14.67 2.75 4.33
C LEU A 509 -14.10 1.39 4.73
N LEU A 510 -14.47 0.36 3.99
CA LEU A 510 -13.96 -1.00 4.15
C LEU A 510 -12.96 -1.29 3.03
N ILE A 511 -11.83 -1.90 3.37
CA ILE A 511 -10.78 -2.27 2.43
C ILE A 511 -10.35 -3.71 2.70
N THR A 512 -10.34 -4.56 1.67
CA THR A 512 -9.68 -5.86 1.74
C THR A 512 -8.26 -5.78 1.23
N ASP A 513 -7.34 -6.44 1.92
CA ASP A 513 -5.93 -6.55 1.52
C ASP A 513 -5.51 -8.01 1.47
N ARG A 514 -5.10 -8.44 0.28
CA ARG A 514 -4.72 -9.84 0.05
C ARG A 514 -3.29 -10.14 0.50
N GLY A 515 -2.50 -9.14 0.92
CA GLY A 515 -1.09 -9.33 1.21
C GLY A 515 -0.25 -9.60 -0.03
N ASP A 516 0.98 -10.06 0.19
CA ASP A 516 1.71 -10.59 -0.95
C ASP A 516 1.12 -11.94 -1.37
N ASN A 517 1.05 -12.17 -2.68
CA ASN A 517 0.58 -13.41 -3.28
C ASN A 517 1.49 -13.78 -4.47
N PHE A 518 2.69 -13.18 -4.57
CA PHE A 518 3.53 -13.38 -5.74
C PHE A 518 4.25 -14.74 -5.70
N SER A 519 3.70 -15.68 -6.48
CA SER A 519 4.10 -17.08 -6.54
C SER A 519 5.36 -17.36 -7.38
N ARG A 520 6.39 -16.49 -7.35
CA ARG A 520 7.63 -16.73 -8.10
C ARG A 520 8.85 -16.82 -7.19
N GLY A 521 8.91 -17.93 -6.45
CA GLY A 521 10.16 -18.45 -5.89
C GLY A 521 10.17 -18.64 -4.39
N ILE A 522 9.21 -18.07 -3.64
CA ILE A 522 9.07 -18.33 -2.21
C ILE A 522 7.99 -19.38 -1.97
N GLU A 523 8.35 -20.38 -1.16
CA GLU A 523 7.61 -21.61 -0.89
C GLU A 523 6.64 -21.49 0.30
N VAL A 524 6.53 -20.31 0.92
CA VAL A 524 5.97 -20.15 2.26
C VAL A 524 4.76 -19.24 2.26
N GLU A 525 3.64 -19.76 2.74
CA GLU A 525 2.43 -18.99 3.06
C GLU A 525 2.53 -18.44 4.50
N TRP A 526 3.22 -17.31 4.72
CA TRP A 526 3.40 -16.77 6.07
C TRP A 526 2.08 -16.29 6.68
N ARG A 527 1.11 -15.85 5.87
CA ARG A 527 -0.23 -15.48 6.36
C ARG A 527 -0.98 -16.65 7.00
N ALA A 528 -0.59 -17.88 6.66
CA ALA A 528 -1.11 -19.10 7.26
C ALA A 528 -0.30 -19.59 8.48
N ARG A 529 0.70 -18.83 8.95
CA ARG A 529 1.58 -19.25 10.05
C ARG A 529 1.54 -18.23 11.19
N LEU A 530 1.56 -18.74 12.41
CA LEU A 530 1.60 -17.91 13.61
C LEU A 530 2.99 -17.30 13.76
N ASN A 531 3.04 -16.00 14.12
CA ASN A 531 4.28 -15.27 14.37
C ASN A 531 5.23 -15.17 13.17
N GLU A 532 4.73 -15.26 11.94
CA GLU A 532 5.49 -15.01 10.72
C GLU A 532 4.96 -13.77 9.99
N PHE A 533 5.83 -13.01 9.33
CA PHE A 533 5.44 -11.88 8.48
C PHE A 533 6.39 -11.71 7.29
N GLY A 534 5.88 -11.15 6.20
CA GLY A 534 6.66 -10.77 5.02
C GLY A 534 7.13 -9.31 5.09
N VAL A 535 8.33 -9.05 4.57
CA VAL A 535 8.82 -7.71 4.24
C VAL A 535 9.05 -7.68 2.74
N ILE A 536 8.20 -6.94 2.05
CA ILE A 536 8.14 -6.90 0.59
C ILE A 536 8.87 -5.64 0.13
N VAL A 537 9.87 -5.80 -0.73
CA VAL A 537 10.68 -4.68 -1.23
C VAL A 537 10.62 -4.64 -2.76
N HIS A 538 9.99 -3.58 -3.28
CA HIS A 538 9.92 -3.30 -4.70
C HIS A 538 10.69 -2.03 -5.06
N PHE A 539 11.30 -2.01 -6.24
CA PHE A 539 11.97 -0.87 -6.82
C PHE A 539 11.23 -0.41 -8.08
N SER A 540 11.31 0.89 -8.37
CA SER A 540 10.63 1.50 -9.51
C SER A 540 11.64 1.88 -10.59
N ASN A 541 11.40 1.48 -11.84
CA ASN A 541 12.24 1.91 -12.96
C ASN A 541 12.10 3.41 -13.30
N GLN A 542 11.11 4.12 -12.74
CA GLN A 542 11.06 5.58 -12.79
C GLN A 542 12.22 6.22 -11.99
N ARG A 543 12.77 5.49 -11.03
CA ARG A 543 13.94 5.85 -10.22
C ARG A 543 14.99 4.77 -10.41
N PHE A 544 15.52 4.71 -11.63
CA PHE A 544 16.45 3.66 -12.03
C PHE A 544 17.68 3.59 -11.12
N ILE A 545 18.03 2.37 -10.74
CA ILE A 545 19.14 2.01 -9.88
C ILE A 545 19.73 0.68 -10.33
N GLU A 546 21.04 0.53 -10.16
CA GLU A 546 21.73 -0.68 -10.56
C GLU A 546 21.44 -1.86 -9.62
N SER A 547 21.60 -3.08 -10.12
CA SER A 547 21.33 -4.31 -9.36
C SER A 547 22.18 -4.41 -8.08
N GLN A 548 23.45 -3.97 -8.14
CA GLN A 548 24.33 -3.98 -6.97
C GLN A 548 23.80 -3.05 -5.86
N GLU A 549 23.34 -1.85 -6.22
CA GLU A 549 22.77 -0.90 -5.26
C GLU A 549 21.45 -1.42 -4.67
N ARG A 550 20.58 -2.05 -5.50
CA ARG A 550 19.37 -2.74 -5.00
C ARG A 550 19.70 -3.77 -3.94
N ASN A 551 20.72 -4.59 -4.18
CA ASN A 551 21.15 -5.61 -3.21
C ASN A 551 21.68 -5.00 -1.91
N GLN A 552 22.40 -3.88 -1.97
CA GLN A 552 22.82 -3.15 -0.77
C GLN A 552 21.63 -2.62 0.03
N VAL A 553 20.62 -2.07 -0.64
CA VAL A 553 19.39 -1.58 -0.01
C VAL A 553 18.62 -2.73 0.65
N ARG A 554 18.43 -3.86 -0.06
CA ARG A 554 17.81 -5.09 0.47
C ARG A 554 18.53 -5.60 1.71
N GLY A 555 19.85 -5.75 1.64
CA GLY A 555 20.67 -6.16 2.78
C GLY A 555 20.54 -5.20 3.96
N GLY A 556 20.40 -3.90 3.68
CA GLY A 556 20.17 -2.91 4.71
C GLY A 556 18.83 -3.01 5.41
N ILE A 557 17.75 -3.17 4.64
CA ILE A 557 16.40 -3.43 5.15
C ILE A 557 16.41 -4.71 5.99
N ALA A 558 17.03 -5.78 5.51
CA ALA A 558 17.15 -7.04 6.23
C ALA A 558 17.81 -6.88 7.61
N SER A 559 18.92 -6.13 7.70
CA SER A 559 19.56 -5.89 9.00
C SER A 559 18.67 -5.10 9.96
N VAL A 560 17.92 -4.11 9.46
CA VAL A 560 16.98 -3.33 10.28
C VAL A 560 15.86 -4.22 10.81
N VAL A 561 15.27 -5.06 9.95
CA VAL A 561 14.21 -5.99 10.36
C VAL A 561 14.74 -6.97 11.39
N GLU A 562 15.91 -7.57 11.19
CA GLU A 562 16.48 -8.53 12.14
C GLU A 562 16.71 -7.92 13.53
N GLU A 563 17.18 -6.67 13.60
CA GLU A 563 17.46 -5.98 14.87
C GLU A 563 16.19 -5.44 15.58
N HIS A 564 15.17 -5.05 14.81
CA HIS A 564 14.01 -4.30 15.33
C HIS A 564 12.67 -5.04 15.27
N LYS A 565 12.62 -6.24 14.68
CA LYS A 565 11.40 -7.06 14.62
C LYS A 565 10.86 -7.40 16.02
N PRO A 566 9.57 -7.74 16.13
CA PRO A 566 9.02 -8.30 17.35
C PRO A 566 9.81 -9.53 17.83
N ALA A 567 9.86 -9.73 19.15
CA ALA A 567 10.48 -10.93 19.71
C ALA A 567 9.66 -12.17 19.31
N HIS A 568 10.34 -13.31 19.15
CA HIS A 568 9.72 -14.61 18.81
C HIS A 568 8.94 -14.65 17.48
N THR A 569 9.17 -13.69 16.56
CA THR A 569 8.66 -13.77 15.19
C THR A 569 9.75 -14.21 14.22
N ALA A 570 9.36 -15.02 13.23
CA ALA A 570 10.13 -15.23 12.02
C ALA A 570 9.66 -14.25 10.93
N TRP A 571 10.52 -13.97 9.97
CA TRP A 571 10.22 -13.02 8.91
C TRP A 571 10.85 -13.46 7.58
N TRP A 572 10.26 -12.99 6.50
CA TRP A 572 10.68 -13.32 5.13
C TRP A 572 10.94 -12.03 4.36
N LEU A 573 12.02 -12.00 3.57
CA LEU A 573 12.27 -10.90 2.62
C LEU A 573 11.80 -11.35 1.24
N GLU A 574 10.85 -10.64 0.66
CA GLU A 574 10.40 -10.86 -0.72
C GLU A 574 10.84 -9.71 -1.63
N PHE A 575 11.32 -10.07 -2.82
CA PHE A 575 11.70 -9.16 -3.89
C PHE A 575 11.26 -9.74 -5.24
#